data_AF-A0A260MJJ6-F1
#
_entry.id   AF-A0A260MJJ6-F1
#
_cell.length_a   1.000
_cell.length_b   1.000
_cell.length_c   1.000
_cell.angle_alpha   90.00
_cell.angle_beta   90.00
_cell.angle_gamma   90.00
#
_symmetry.space_group_name_H-M   'P 1'
#
loop_
_entity.id
_entity.type
_entity.pdbx_description
1 polymer ?
#
loop_
_entity_poly.entity_id
_entity_poly.type
_entity_poly.pdbx_seq_one_letter_code
_entity_poly.pdbx_strand_id
1 'polypeptide(L)'
;MSDGVRVDADRVRGVADALVSSAEVLGDAADSVADAGFGAAGAGRNYGDLGAAYSQAYLGLGRAVGAWRSAVDDIADALTTAMNEYEQQDDATAYAIESPR
;
A
#
# COMPACT_ATOMS: atom_id res chain seq x y z
N MET A 1 28.70 -25.41 0.90
CA MET A 1 28.39 -24.04 1.33
C MET A 1 27.32 -23.55 0.39
N SER A 2 26.07 -23.45 0.85
CA SER A 2 25.06 -22.73 0.08
C SER A 2 25.46 -21.27 0.15
N ASP A 3 25.53 -20.56 -0.99
CA ASP A 3 25.61 -19.10 -1.00
C ASP A 3 24.34 -18.61 -0.30
N GLY A 4 24.44 -18.37 1.00
CA GLY A 4 23.33 -17.90 1.81
C GLY A 4 22.99 -16.50 1.34
N VAL A 5 21.79 -16.33 0.79
CA VAL A 5 21.24 -14.99 0.58
C VAL A 5 21.16 -14.33 1.96
N ARG A 6 22.03 -13.35 2.20
CA ARG A 6 21.92 -12.46 3.35
C ARG A 6 20.84 -11.43 3.03
N VAL A 7 19.77 -11.45 3.80
CA VAL A 7 18.70 -10.47 3.72
C VAL A 7 19.07 -9.30 4.64
N ASP A 8 19.10 -8.10 4.07
CA ASP A 8 19.24 -6.87 4.84
C ASP A 8 17.86 -6.47 5.38
N ALA A 9 17.55 -6.91 6.60
CA ALA A 9 16.23 -6.73 7.21
C ALA A 9 15.86 -5.25 7.37
N ASP A 10 16.81 -4.40 7.75
CA ASP A 10 16.61 -2.96 7.87
C ASP A 10 16.26 -2.32 6.53
N ARG A 11 16.94 -2.73 5.46
CA ARG A 11 16.63 -2.24 4.12
C ARG A 11 15.26 -2.69 3.64
N VAL A 12 14.85 -3.93 3.92
CA VAL A 12 13.51 -4.44 3.55
C VAL A 12 12.43 -3.70 4.34
N ARG A 13 12.64 -3.43 5.63
CA ARG A 13 11.73 -2.59 6.42
C ARG A 13 11.61 -1.18 5.87
N GLY A 14 12.72 -0.57 5.45
CA GLY A 14 12.68 0.73 4.80
C GLY A 14 11.86 0.73 3.50
N VAL A 15 11.79 -0.39 2.77
CA VAL A 15 10.89 -0.55 1.62
C VAL A 15 9.44 -0.64 2.08
N ALA A 16 9.14 -1.40 3.13
CA ALA A 16 7.79 -1.49 3.70
C ALA A 16 7.28 -0.11 4.16
N ASP A 17 8.10 0.65 4.90
CA ASP A 17 7.76 2.01 5.36
C ASP A 17 7.48 2.97 4.19
N ALA A 18 8.26 2.87 3.12
CA ALA A 18 8.05 3.66 1.91
C ALA A 18 6.74 3.29 1.19
N LEU A 19 6.35 2.02 1.22
CA LEU A 19 5.07 1.57 0.67
C LEU A 19 3.90 2.06 1.51
N VAL A 20 3.97 2.00 2.84
CA VAL A 20 2.95 2.59 3.74
C VAL A 20 2.77 4.08 3.44
N SER A 21 3.88 4.83 3.37
CA SER A 21 3.83 6.27 3.02
C SER A 21 3.22 6.51 1.63
N SER A 22 3.46 5.61 0.68
CA SER A 22 2.87 5.70 -0.66
C SER A 22 1.37 5.42 -0.64
N ALA A 23 0.91 4.47 0.17
CA ALA A 23 -0.50 4.16 0.35
C ALA A 23 -1.27 5.32 0.99
N GLU A 24 -0.67 6.05 1.93
CA GLU A 24 -1.23 7.29 2.48
C GLU A 24 -1.47 8.34 1.38
N VAL A 25 -0.45 8.59 0.54
CA VAL A 25 -0.55 9.53 -0.60
C VAL A 25 -1.62 9.10 -1.60
N LEU A 26 -1.75 7.79 -1.85
CA LEU A 26 -2.83 7.25 -2.69
C LEU A 26 -4.22 7.45 -2.05
N GLY A 27 -4.31 7.39 -0.73
CA GLY A 27 -5.49 7.74 0.03
C GLY A 27 -5.92 9.19 -0.23
N ASP A 28 -5.02 10.13 -0.03
CA ASP A 28 -5.28 11.55 -0.27
C ASP A 28 -5.69 11.84 -1.72
N ALA A 29 -5.09 11.11 -2.68
CA ALA A 29 -5.46 11.20 -4.08
C ALA A 29 -6.86 10.66 -4.35
N ALA A 30 -7.26 9.54 -3.73
CA ALA A 30 -8.61 8.99 -3.84
C ALA A 30 -9.65 9.97 -3.27
N ASP A 31 -9.37 10.57 -2.10
CA ASP A 31 -10.23 11.55 -1.47
C ASP A 31 -10.37 12.81 -2.33
N SER A 32 -9.26 13.29 -2.91
CA SER A 32 -9.26 14.43 -3.85
C SER A 32 -10.10 14.14 -5.10
N VAL A 33 -10.05 12.92 -5.64
CA VAL A 33 -10.87 12.48 -6.78
C VAL A 33 -12.36 12.42 -6.40
N ALA A 34 -12.68 12.01 -5.17
CA ALA A 34 -14.05 11.99 -4.67
C ALA A 34 -14.59 13.42 -4.49
N ASP A 35 -13.80 14.33 -3.92
CA ASP A 35 -14.15 15.73 -3.70
C ASP A 35 -14.22 16.55 -5.00
N ALA A 36 -13.45 16.18 -6.03
CA ALA A 36 -13.51 16.80 -7.35
C ALA A 36 -14.83 16.52 -8.10
N GLY A 37 -15.64 15.56 -7.61
CA GLY A 37 -16.97 15.30 -8.13
C GLY A 37 -17.84 16.55 -8.01
N PHE A 38 -18.32 17.08 -9.15
CA PHE A 38 -19.21 18.24 -9.20
C PHE A 38 -20.34 18.10 -8.16
N GLY A 39 -20.23 18.83 -7.05
CA GLY A 39 -21.31 18.93 -6.08
C GLY A 39 -22.57 19.38 -6.82
N ALA A 40 -23.75 18.94 -6.36
CA ALA A 40 -25.05 19.24 -6.99
C ALA A 40 -25.27 20.75 -7.29
N ALA A 41 -24.52 21.64 -6.65
CA ALA A 41 -24.54 23.08 -6.84
C ALA A 41 -23.56 23.63 -7.93
N GLY A 42 -22.51 22.90 -8.32
CA GLY A 42 -21.54 23.31 -9.34
C GLY A 42 -22.00 23.04 -10.79
N ALA A 43 -22.98 22.15 -10.96
CA ALA A 43 -23.57 21.82 -12.24
C ALA A 43 -24.67 22.83 -12.67
N GLY A 44 -24.43 24.13 -12.45
CA GLY A 44 -25.28 25.23 -12.93
C GLY A 44 -25.46 25.27 -14.46
N ARG A 45 -24.90 24.31 -15.20
CA ARG A 45 -25.25 23.96 -16.57
C ARG A 45 -25.76 22.53 -16.57
N ASN A 46 -27.00 22.35 -17.03
CA ASN A 46 -27.67 21.06 -17.13
C ASN A 46 -26.96 20.18 -18.19
N TYR A 47 -25.86 19.51 -17.81
CA TYR A 47 -25.05 18.69 -18.71
C TYR A 47 -25.70 17.35 -19.08
N GLY A 48 -26.88 17.02 -18.52
CA GLY A 48 -27.61 15.79 -18.81
C GLY A 48 -26.72 14.55 -18.70
N ASP A 49 -26.76 13.69 -19.72
CA ASP A 49 -26.00 12.44 -19.78
C ASP A 49 -24.48 12.65 -19.68
N LEU A 50 -23.95 13.79 -20.14
CA LEU A 50 -22.52 14.09 -20.05
C LEU A 50 -22.09 14.28 -18.59
N GLY A 51 -22.92 14.94 -17.78
CA GLY A 51 -22.67 15.10 -16.35
C GLY A 51 -22.69 13.75 -15.62
N ALA A 52 -23.66 12.89 -15.96
CA ALA A 52 -23.74 11.54 -15.42
C ALA A 52 -22.52 10.68 -15.79
N ALA A 53 -22.07 10.75 -17.05
CA ALA A 53 -20.88 10.04 -17.52
C ALA A 53 -19.60 10.49 -16.80
N TYR A 54 -19.42 11.80 -16.60
CA TYR A 54 -18.29 12.33 -15.83
C TYR A 54 -18.33 11.87 -14.37
N SER A 55 -19.49 11.95 -13.70
CA SER A 55 -19.62 11.49 -12.31
C SER A 55 -19.29 10.00 -12.17
N GLN A 56 -19.75 9.16 -13.10
CA GLN A 56 -19.40 7.73 -13.10
C GLN A 56 -17.90 7.50 -13.34
N ALA A 57 -17.27 8.27 -14.22
CA ALA A 57 -15.84 8.19 -14.45
C ALA A 57 -15.02 8.55 -13.20
N TYR A 58 -15.39 9.63 -12.49
CA TYR A 58 -14.73 10.02 -11.23
C TYR A 58 -14.93 8.97 -10.13
N LEU A 59 -16.15 8.43 -9.98
CA LEU A 59 -16.41 7.33 -9.05
C LEU A 59 -15.63 6.04 -9.40
N GLY A 60 -15.43 5.79 -10.69
CA GLY A 60 -14.60 4.67 -11.18
C GLY A 60 -13.13 4.88 -10.84
N LEU A 61 -12.63 6.10 -11.04
CA LEU A 61 -11.25 6.48 -10.70
C LEU A 61 -10.99 6.37 -9.20
N GLY A 62 -11.88 6.91 -8.35
CA GLY A 62 -11.73 6.80 -6.89
C GLY A 62 -11.68 5.35 -6.41
N ARG A 63 -12.52 4.47 -6.98
CA ARG A 63 -12.47 3.02 -6.71
C ARG A 63 -11.15 2.38 -7.14
N ALA A 64 -10.63 2.74 -8.33
CA ALA A 64 -9.37 2.21 -8.82
C ALA A 64 -8.17 2.65 -7.96
N VAL A 65 -8.14 3.91 -7.55
CA VAL A 65 -7.09 4.43 -6.65
C VAL A 65 -7.18 3.77 -5.27
N GLY A 66 -8.38 3.60 -4.71
CA GLY A 66 -8.58 2.89 -3.45
C GLY A 66 -8.12 1.42 -3.51
N ALA A 67 -8.39 0.71 -4.60
CA ALA A 67 -7.89 -0.64 -4.80
C ALA A 67 -6.36 -0.69 -4.91
N TRP A 68 -5.75 0.30 -5.58
CA TRP A 68 -4.30 0.41 -5.65
C TRP A 68 -3.67 0.68 -4.28
N ARG A 69 -4.25 1.61 -3.49
CA ARG A 69 -3.83 1.85 -2.10
C ARG A 69 -3.82 0.55 -1.29
N SER A 70 -4.93 -0.19 -1.30
CA SER A 70 -5.05 -1.45 -0.55
C SER A 70 -3.96 -2.46 -0.96
N ALA A 71 -3.68 -2.59 -2.25
CA ALA A 71 -2.64 -3.50 -2.71
C ALA A 71 -1.23 -3.07 -2.28
N VAL A 72 -0.96 -1.77 -2.16
CA VAL A 72 0.32 -1.25 -1.64
C VAL A 72 0.46 -1.53 -0.15
N ASP A 73 -0.60 -1.31 0.63
CA ASP A 73 -0.65 -1.65 2.07
C ASP A 73 -0.41 -3.16 2.28
N ASP A 74 -1.09 -4.02 1.51
CA ASP A 74 -0.93 -5.48 1.61
C ASP A 74 0.53 -5.93 1.36
N ILE A 75 1.23 -5.28 0.42
CA ILE A 75 2.65 -5.59 0.14
C ILE A 75 3.53 -5.14 1.30
N ALA A 76 3.27 -3.96 1.87
CA ALA A 76 4.02 -3.46 3.02
C ALA A 76 3.88 -4.40 4.24
N ASP A 77 2.66 -4.87 4.52
CA ASP A 77 2.37 -5.81 5.59
C ASP A 77 3.06 -7.16 5.37
N ALA A 78 3.05 -7.66 4.14
CA ALA A 78 3.74 -8.90 3.78
C ALA A 78 5.26 -8.81 3.99
N LEU A 79 5.88 -7.69 3.61
CA LEU A 79 7.32 -7.47 3.84
C LEU A 79 7.65 -7.39 5.32
N THR A 80 6.85 -6.66 6.11
CA THR A 80 7.02 -6.55 7.57
C THR A 80 6.90 -7.92 8.23
N THR A 81 5.89 -8.70 7.87
CA THR A 81 5.67 -10.05 8.39
C THR A 81 6.86 -10.96 8.06
N ALA A 82 7.32 -10.94 6.81
CA ALA A 82 8.45 -11.75 6.39
C ALA A 82 9.75 -11.40 7.16
N MET A 83 10.00 -10.12 7.46
CA MET A 83 11.18 -9.72 8.24
C MET A 83 11.08 -10.11 9.71
N ASN A 84 9.89 -10.04 10.31
CA ASN A 84 9.67 -10.54 11.66
C ASN A 84 9.89 -12.06 11.76
N GLU A 85 9.47 -12.82 10.75
CA GLU A 85 9.72 -14.26 10.69
C GLU A 85 11.21 -14.57 10.47
N TYR A 86 11.89 -13.80 9.62
CA TYR A 86 13.31 -13.93 9.36
C TYR A 86 14.14 -13.74 10.64
N GLU A 87 13.91 -12.66 11.39
CA GLU A 87 14.65 -12.39 12.62
C GLU A 87 14.41 -13.44 13.70
N GLN A 88 13.16 -13.91 13.86
CA GLN A 88 12.85 -14.99 14.79
C GLN A 88 13.62 -16.28 14.45
N GLN A 89 13.78 -16.58 13.16
CA GLN A 89 14.57 -17.75 12.73
C GLN A 89 16.07 -17.52 12.93
N ASP A 90 16.57 -16.32 12.69
CA ASP A 90 17.97 -15.96 12.88
C ASP A 90 18.36 -16.05 14.37
N ASP A 91 17.55 -15.46 15.26
CA ASP A 91 17.72 -15.53 16.72
C ASP A 91 17.68 -16.98 17.23
N ALA A 92 16.71 -17.78 16.77
CA ALA A 92 16.61 -19.19 17.16
C ALA A 92 17.84 -19.99 16.71
N THR A 93 18.37 -19.68 15.52
CA THR A 93 19.57 -20.31 14.98
C THR A 93 20.81 -19.89 15.76
N ALA A 94 20.96 -18.60 16.06
CA ALA A 94 22.05 -18.07 16.87
C ALA A 94 22.07 -18.72 18.27
N TYR A 95 20.91 -18.80 18.93
CA TYR A 95 20.79 -19.45 20.24
C TYR A 95 21.19 -20.93 20.19
N ALA A 96 20.79 -21.67 19.16
CA ALA A 96 21.15 -23.07 18.99
C ALA A 96 22.67 -23.28 18.77
N ILE A 97 23.36 -22.29 18.19
CA ILE A 97 24.82 -22.30 18.03
C ILE A 97 25.51 -21.98 19.36
N GLU A 98 25.01 -21.00 20.11
CA GLU A 98 25.60 -20.58 21.40
C GLU A 98 25.38 -21.59 22.53
N SER A 99 24.27 -22.34 22.49
CA SER A 99 23.92 -23.38 23.46
C SER A 99 23.73 -24.74 22.81
N PRO A 100 24.80 -25.38 22.30
CA PRO A 100 24.73 -26.71 21.72
C PRO A 100 24.35 -27.73 22.82
N ARG A 101 23.41 -28.62 22.51
CA ARG A 101 23.05 -29.74 23.39
C ARG A 101 24.19 -30.72 23.58
#